data_AF-A0A940BPF1-F1
#
_entry.id   AF-A0A940BPF1-F1
#
_cell.length_a   1.000
_cell.length_b   1.000
_cell.length_c   1.000
_cell.angle_alpha   90.00
_cell.angle_beta   90.00
_cell.angle_gamma   90.00
#
_symmetry.space_group_name_H-M   'P 1'
#
loop_
_entity.id
_entity.type
_entity.pdbx_description
1 polymer ?
#
loop_
_entity_poly.entity_id
_entity_poly.type
_entity_poly.pdbx_seq_one_letter_code
_entity_poly.pdbx_strand_id
1 'polypeptide(L)'
;MKKENVRVTVRFDLPCVADGYSRRDLYAMQDAILARTGADLRIIWRITNRMNALSAEATAEDVRRLQDQPGVISVTAETEHGLN
;
A
#
# COMPACT_ATOMS: atom_id res chain seq x y z
N MET A 1 -0.89 12.85 -23.07
CA MET A 1 -1.73 12.74 -21.85
C MET A 1 -0.79 12.56 -20.66
N LYS A 2 -0.79 13.46 -19.67
CA LYS A 2 -0.02 13.24 -18.43
C LYS A 2 -0.73 12.14 -17.65
N LYS A 3 -0.03 11.06 -17.27
CA LYS A 3 -0.57 10.09 -16.33
C LYS A 3 -0.70 10.83 -14.99
N GLU A 4 -1.92 11.10 -14.54
CA GLU A 4 -2.16 11.69 -13.22
C GLU A 4 -1.96 10.60 -12.17
N ASN A 5 -1.00 10.83 -11.27
CA ASN A 5 -0.80 9.96 -10.13
C ASN A 5 -1.80 10.37 -9.04
N VAL A 6 -2.40 9.37 -8.41
CA VAL A 6 -3.28 9.55 -7.25
C VAL A 6 -2.58 9.04 -6.01
N ARG A 7 -2.78 9.72 -4.88
CA ARG A 7 -2.35 9.19 -3.59
C ARG A 7 -3.31 8.08 -3.17
N VAL A 8 -2.77 6.96 -2.72
CA VAL A 8 -3.54 5.81 -2.26
C VAL A 8 -3.01 5.29 -0.94
N THR A 9 -3.91 4.77 -0.11
CA THR A 9 -3.57 3.92 1.03
C THR A 9 -3.81 2.46 0.66
N VAL A 10 -2.77 1.63 0.76
CA VAL A 10 -2.81 0.18 0.52
C VAL A 10 -2.76 -0.53 1.87
N ARG A 11 -3.75 -1.35 2.18
CA ARG A 11 -3.76 -2.23 3.36
C ARG A 11 -3.38 -3.65 2.97
N PHE A 12 -2.58 -4.30 3.79
CA PHE A 12 -2.10 -5.66 3.56
C PHE A 12 -2.67 -6.63 4.57
N ASP A 13 -2.86 -7.87 4.12
CA ASP A 13 -3.17 -9.02 4.96
C ASP A 13 -1.87 -9.56 5.55
N LEU A 14 -1.32 -8.78 6.48
CA LEU A 14 -0.05 -9.03 7.13
C LEU A 14 -0.17 -8.72 8.63
N PRO A 15 0.64 -9.39 9.47
CA PRO A 15 0.71 -9.06 10.89
C PRO A 15 1.26 -7.65 11.11
N CYS A 16 1.19 -7.19 12.35
CA CYS A 16 1.68 -5.89 12.77
C CYS A 16 2.65 -6.00 13.97
N VAL A 17 3.25 -4.88 14.36
CA VAL A 17 4.17 -4.82 15.51
C VAL A 17 3.45 -5.22 16.80
N ALA A 18 2.16 -4.90 16.95
CA ALA A 18 1.37 -5.32 18.10
C ALA A 18 1.23 -6.86 18.19
N ASP A 19 1.42 -7.59 17.08
CA ASP A 19 1.42 -9.06 17.04
C ASP A 19 2.82 -9.65 17.33
N GLY A 20 3.81 -8.82 17.69
CA GLY A 20 5.17 -9.25 18.03
C GLY A 20 6.16 -9.25 16.85
N TYR A 21 5.79 -8.71 15.69
CA TYR A 21 6.66 -8.67 14.50
C TYR A 21 7.57 -7.44 14.49
N SER A 22 8.79 -7.59 13.99
CA SER A 22 9.71 -6.47 13.82
C SER A 22 9.30 -5.59 12.63
N ARG A 23 9.49 -4.27 12.73
CA ARG A 23 9.20 -3.35 11.61
C ARG A 23 9.99 -3.72 10.34
N ARG A 24 11.21 -4.23 10.50
CA ARG A 24 12.08 -4.65 9.40
C ARG A 24 11.43 -5.79 8.61
N ASP A 25 10.93 -6.81 9.30
CA ASP A 25 10.30 -7.96 8.64
C ASP A 25 8.99 -7.54 7.97
N LEU A 26 8.21 -6.69 8.63
CA LEU A 26 6.95 -6.18 8.07
C LEU A 26 7.17 -5.35 6.80
N TYR A 27 8.22 -4.54 6.74
CA TYR A 27 8.56 -3.81 5.50
C TYR A 27 9.00 -4.76 4.39
N ALA A 28 9.81 -5.78 4.70
CA ALA A 28 10.20 -6.79 3.72
C ALA A 28 8.99 -7.58 3.19
N MET A 29 8.01 -7.89 4.05
CA MET A 29 6.77 -8.54 3.63
C MET A 29 5.93 -7.65 2.72
N GLN A 30 5.78 -6.36 3.06
CA GLN A 30 5.10 -5.39 2.19
C GLN A 30 5.81 -5.32 0.82
N ASP A 31 7.13 -5.22 0.79
CA ASP A 31 7.92 -5.16 -0.45
C ASP A 31 7.76 -6.43 -1.29
N ALA A 32 7.71 -7.60 -0.66
CA ALA A 32 7.50 -8.87 -1.35
C ALA A 32 6.11 -8.95 -2.01
N ILE A 33 5.07 -8.35 -1.40
CA ILE A 33 3.73 -8.26 -2.01
C ILE A 33 3.76 -7.28 -3.18
N LEU A 34 4.35 -6.09 -2.98
CA LEU A 34 4.42 -5.05 -4.02
C LEU A 34 5.21 -5.50 -5.24
N ALA A 35 6.33 -6.20 -5.04
CA ALA A 35 7.18 -6.70 -6.13
C ALA A 35 6.43 -7.64 -7.09
N ARG A 36 5.37 -8.32 -6.63
CA ARG A 36 4.54 -9.20 -7.46
C ARG A 36 3.56 -8.45 -8.35
N THR A 37 3.26 -7.20 -8.02
CA THR A 37 2.30 -6.39 -8.77
C THR A 37 2.91 -5.79 -10.04
N GLY A 38 4.24 -5.60 -10.06
CA GLY A 38 4.92 -4.82 -11.08
C GLY A 38 4.55 -3.32 -11.08
N ALA A 39 3.87 -2.85 -10.02
CA ALA A 39 3.49 -1.45 -9.87
C ALA A 39 4.69 -0.58 -9.53
N ASP A 40 4.81 0.57 -10.19
CA ASP A 40 5.82 1.58 -9.89
C ASP A 40 5.22 2.62 -8.94
N LEU A 41 5.41 2.40 -7.64
CA LEU A 41 4.81 3.21 -6.58
C LEU A 41 5.83 4.14 -5.95
N ARG A 42 5.47 5.41 -5.79
CA ARG A 42 6.23 6.31 -4.90
C ARG A 42 5.66 6.21 -3.49
N ILE A 43 6.30 5.40 -2.65
CA ILE A 43 5.91 5.23 -1.24
C ILE A 43 6.24 6.51 -0.46
N ILE A 44 5.25 7.03 0.28
CA ILE A 44 5.37 8.22 1.10
C ILE A 44 5.65 7.84 2.55
N TRP A 45 4.87 6.90 3.10
CA TRP A 45 5.04 6.43 4.47
C TRP A 45 4.39 5.05 4.67
N ARG A 46 4.81 4.35 5.73
CA ARG A 46 4.34 3.00 6.08
C ARG A 46 3.76 2.95 7.48
N ILE A 47 2.72 2.13 7.64
CA ILE A 47 2.03 1.83 8.89
C ILE A 47 2.24 0.37 9.21
N THR A 48 2.82 0.08 10.37
CA THR A 48 3.03 -1.29 10.83
C THR A 48 2.69 -1.50 12.30
N ASN A 49 2.29 -0.47 13.05
CA ASN A 49 2.13 -0.59 14.51
C ASN A 49 0.92 -1.47 14.91
N ARG A 50 -0.29 -1.08 14.52
CA ARG A 50 -1.55 -1.82 14.81
C ARG A 50 -2.24 -2.38 13.57
N MET A 51 -1.72 -2.04 12.40
CA MET A 51 -2.20 -2.49 11.10
C MET A 51 -1.03 -2.43 10.13
N ASN A 52 -1.12 -3.21 9.07
CA ASN A 52 -0.13 -3.25 8.02
C ASN A 52 -0.66 -2.50 6.78
N ALA A 53 -0.09 -1.33 6.50
CA ALA A 53 -0.49 -0.49 5.38
C ALA A 53 0.65 0.41 4.90
N LEU A 54 0.47 1.05 3.76
CA LEU A 54 1.32 2.14 3.27
C LEU A 54 0.49 3.18 2.53
N SER A 55 1.01 4.41 2.46
CA SER A 55 0.52 5.43 1.54
C SER A 55 1.55 5.63 0.42
N ALA A 56 1.07 5.69 -0.81
CA ALA A 56 1.91 5.86 -2.00
C ALA A 56 1.20 6.69 -3.07
N GLU A 57 1.97 7.28 -3.98
CA GLU A 57 1.44 7.81 -5.25
C GLU A 57 1.51 6.70 -6.30
N ALA A 58 0.41 6.50 -7.02
CA ALA A 58 0.22 5.42 -7.97
C ALA A 58 -0.54 5.90 -9.21
N THR A 59 -0.27 5.32 -10.38
CA THR A 59 -1.14 5.54 -11.55
C THR A 59 -2.43 4.72 -11.42
N ALA A 60 -3.46 5.05 -12.20
CA ALA A 60 -4.69 4.25 -12.24
C ALA A 60 -4.44 2.76 -12.61
N GLU A 61 -3.40 2.48 -13.42
CA GLU A 61 -3.01 1.11 -13.78
C GLU A 61 -2.40 0.39 -12.57
N ASP A 62 -1.53 1.06 -11.82
CA ASP A 62 -0.92 0.54 -10.60
C ASP A 62 -1.95 0.27 -9.51
N VAL A 63 -2.96 1.13 -9.38
CA VAL A 63 -4.08 0.92 -8.46
C VAL A 63 -4.82 -0.37 -8.79
N ARG A 64 -5.10 -0.64 -10.08
CA ARG A 64 -5.76 -1.89 -10.49
C ARG A 64 -4.91 -3.11 -10.18
N ARG A 65 -3.60 -3.05 -10.50
CA ARG A 65 -2.64 -4.12 -10.15
C ARG A 65 -2.63 -4.41 -8.65
N LEU A 66 -2.67 -3.38 -7.82
CA LEU A 66 -2.70 -3.52 -6.36
C LEU A 66 -4.03 -4.12 -5.87
N GLN A 67 -5.15 -3.74 -6.47
CA GLN A 67 -6.48 -4.27 -6.11
C GLN A 67 -6.60 -5.77 -6.42
N ASP A 68 -5.96 -6.24 -7.48
CA ASP A 68 -5.99 -7.65 -7.90
C ASP A 68 -4.92 -8.51 -7.19
N GLN A 69 -4.04 -7.91 -6.38
CA GLN A 69 -2.90 -8.60 -5.78
C GLN A 69 -3.27 -9.40 -4.52
N PRO A 70 -3.01 -10.72 -4.49
CA PRO A 70 -3.12 -11.51 -3.26
C PRO A 70 -2.25 -10.93 -2.13
N GLY A 71 -2.85 -10.78 -0.95
CA GLY A 71 -2.23 -10.16 0.22
C GLY A 71 -2.50 -8.65 0.36
N VAL A 72 -3.17 -8.02 -0.62
CA VAL A 72 -3.75 -6.68 -0.46
C VAL A 72 -5.20 -6.81 -0.02
N ILE A 73 -5.55 -6.20 1.11
CA ILE A 73 -6.93 -6.17 1.64
C ILE A 73 -7.75 -5.09 0.94
N SER A 74 -7.17 -3.90 0.78
CA SER A 74 -7.88 -2.75 0.21
C SER A 74 -6.92 -1.71 -0.34
N VAL A 75 -7.33 -1.04 -1.42
CA VAL A 75 -6.66 0.14 -1.97
C VAL A 75 -7.65 1.28 -1.98
N THR A 76 -7.40 2.30 -1.18
CA THR A 76 -8.28 3.48 -1.06
C THR A 76 -7.57 4.68 -1.67
N ALA A 77 -8.17 5.30 -2.69
CA ALA A 77 -7.68 6.57 -3.22
C ALA A 77 -7.97 7.70 -2.23
N GLU A 78 -6.95 8.47 -1.89
CA GLU A 78 -7.04 9.70 -1.11
C GLU A 78 -7.42 10.80 -2.10
N THR A 79 -8.72 11.08 -2.27
CA THR A 79 -9.18 12.27 -2.98
C THR A 79 -8.86 13.51 -2.12
N GLU A 80 -8.68 14.68 -2.73
CA GLU A 80 -8.38 15.96 -2.04
C GLU A 80 -9.41 16.37 -0.95
N HIS A 81 -10.50 15.62 -0.80
CA HIS A 81 -11.41 15.71 0.32
C HIS A 81 -11.13 14.60 1.35
N GLY A 82 -10.17 14.87 2.23
CA GLY A 82 -10.02 14.11 3.46
C GLY A 82 -11.31 14.17 4.30
N LEU A 83 -11.66 13.03 4.89
CA LEU A 83 -12.67 12.87 5.95
C LEU A 83 -14.11 13.25 5.55
N ASN A 84 -14.94 12.24 5.30
CA ASN A 84 -16.33 12.27 5.77
C ASN A 84 -16.46 11.28 6.92
#